data_AF-A0AAU5MXR1-F1
#
_entry.id   AF-A0AAU5MXR1-F1
#
_cell.length_a   1.000
_cell.length_b   1.000
_cell.length_c   1.000
_cell.angle_alpha   90.00
_cell.angle_beta   90.00
_cell.angle_gamma   90.00
#
_symmetry.space_group_name_H-M   'P 1'
#
loop_
_entity.id
_entity.type
_entity.pdbx_description
1 polymer ?
#
loop_
_entity_poly.entity_id
_entity_poly.type
_entity_poly.pdbx_seq_one_letter_code
_entity_poly.pdbx_strand_id
1 'polypeptide(L)'
;MKIRRILATAVAVAVTTPAALLSVTPAFADSKPAAEAKAKPTIEELEKAAAEAQKAYDEAVAAQKAGYEVLKAALSDEAPLAVAAKAARKKADDAAAAKTAADQAVTDAKVALAALPDTATDAERTEAEKAVTDAETAAATAATAKADAETKATEATTASDDARVAAARAYSVLQKAVADALAVKTAADEALAKAREEEGGPDCVPADLRATVSGLPSSVVAGTSTTFSLRVKNGTAQTLDAVTTYAYVHTTDTTGLKTTDQYMHLQWSTAASPKWHAVPKDHQIGLGALKAGAQTDVKLRLTADAKAPAGNGVVLTSAEYVNKDGSCGGAPGMDTTAFTVKAAGSGTGTTGGSGTGGTTGSTGDTGSTGSTGSTGTSGQQAQGSASGDASTGGGLASTGSSDATVPLGIAGAAAVALGGAAVLVVRRRRAGAEA
;
A
#
# COMPACT_ATOMS: atom_id res chain seq x y z
N MET A 1 -49.51 -21.72 0.96
CA MET A 1 -49.98 -20.36 0.61
C MET A 1 -48.77 -19.47 0.29
N LYS A 2 -48.96 -18.34 -0.42
CA LYS A 2 -47.87 -17.45 -0.88
C LYS A 2 -47.37 -16.57 0.27
N ILE A 3 -46.15 -16.79 0.77
CA ILE A 3 -45.48 -15.88 1.72
C ILE A 3 -44.53 -14.97 0.93
N ARG A 4 -44.81 -13.66 0.96
CA ARG A 4 -44.01 -12.63 0.27
C ARG A 4 -42.83 -12.22 1.15
N ARG A 5 -41.63 -12.12 0.56
CA ARG A 5 -40.40 -11.69 1.23
C ARG A 5 -40.41 -10.16 1.46
N ILE A 6 -40.22 -9.77 2.73
CA ILE A 6 -40.04 -8.41 3.26
C ILE A 6 -39.20 -8.63 4.54
N LEU A 7 -38.11 -7.92 4.88
CA LEU A 7 -37.29 -6.88 4.24
C LEU A 7 -35.83 -7.16 4.68
N ALA A 8 -34.85 -7.01 3.79
CA ALA A 8 -33.43 -7.18 4.15
C ALA A 8 -32.73 -5.81 4.21
N THR A 9 -32.44 -5.33 5.42
CA THR A 9 -31.74 -4.06 5.64
C THR A 9 -30.23 -4.31 5.55
N ALA A 10 -29.64 -4.01 4.39
CA ALA A 10 -28.19 -4.14 4.19
C ALA A 10 -27.47 -2.90 4.74
N VAL A 11 -26.59 -3.10 5.73
CA VAL A 11 -25.68 -2.06 6.21
C VAL A 11 -24.44 -2.04 5.31
N ALA A 12 -24.29 -0.96 4.54
CA ALA A 12 -23.12 -0.73 3.72
C ALA A 12 -21.97 -0.20 4.57
N VAL A 13 -20.89 -0.96 4.63
CA VAL A 13 -19.64 -0.60 5.31
C VAL A 13 -18.66 -0.18 4.20
N ALA A 14 -18.02 0.99 4.28
CA ALA A 14 -17.26 1.60 3.18
C ALA A 14 -15.73 1.54 3.42
N VAL A 15 -14.96 0.86 2.55
CA VAL A 15 -13.49 0.88 2.62
C VAL A 15 -12.97 2.14 1.93
N THR A 16 -12.06 2.83 2.60
CA THR A 16 -11.23 3.88 2.04
C THR A 16 -9.87 3.28 1.69
N THR A 17 -9.74 2.66 0.53
CA THR A 17 -8.44 2.47 -0.12
C THR A 17 -8.07 3.76 -0.84
N PRO A 18 -6.83 4.28 -0.73
CA PRO A 18 -6.32 5.31 -1.62
C PRO A 18 -6.02 4.68 -2.99
N ALA A 19 -7.07 4.41 -3.77
CA ALA A 19 -6.98 4.02 -5.16
C ALA A 19 -6.71 5.25 -6.05
N ALA A 20 -5.53 5.87 -5.88
CA ALA A 20 -5.01 6.84 -6.83
C ALA A 20 -4.10 6.12 -7.84
N LEU A 21 -4.45 6.22 -9.13
CA LEU A 21 -3.66 5.81 -10.29
C LEU A 21 -3.36 4.30 -10.41
N LEU A 22 -4.27 3.55 -11.06
CA LEU A 22 -3.95 2.55 -12.12
C LEU A 22 -5.24 1.92 -12.69
N SER A 23 -6.01 2.69 -13.47
CA SER A 23 -7.14 2.14 -14.25
C SER A 23 -7.37 2.92 -15.55
N VAL A 24 -6.88 2.38 -16.67
CA VAL A 24 -7.38 2.71 -18.01
C VAL A 24 -7.56 1.40 -18.77
N THR A 25 -8.78 1.16 -19.25
CA THR A 25 -9.15 -0.02 -20.05
C THR A 25 -8.68 0.12 -21.51
N PRO A 26 -8.49 -0.99 -22.24
CA PRO A 26 -8.01 -0.94 -23.62
C PRO A 26 -9.14 -0.62 -24.62
N ALA A 27 -9.04 0.50 -25.33
CA ALA A 27 -9.67 0.71 -26.64
C ALA A 27 -9.06 1.92 -27.38
N PHE A 28 -8.91 1.78 -28.70
CA PHE A 28 -8.41 2.76 -29.68
C PHE A 28 -6.90 3.03 -29.70
N ALA A 29 -6.43 3.45 -30.87
CA ALA A 29 -5.11 3.13 -31.43
C ALA A 29 -4.17 4.34 -31.57
N ASP A 30 -2.91 4.03 -31.88
CA ASP A 30 -1.87 4.92 -32.42
C ASP A 30 -1.65 6.27 -31.75
N SER A 31 -0.87 6.26 -30.66
CA SER A 31 0.42 7.00 -30.62
C SER A 31 1.13 6.67 -29.31
N LYS A 32 2.40 6.23 -29.39
CA LYS A 32 3.20 5.83 -28.21
C LYS A 32 3.86 7.06 -27.57
N PRO A 33 3.47 7.50 -26.35
CA PRO A 33 4.25 8.47 -25.60
C PRO A 33 5.51 7.78 -25.04
N ALA A 34 6.58 8.54 -24.84
CA ALA A 34 7.72 8.05 -24.09
C ALA A 34 7.31 7.80 -22.62
N ALA A 35 7.80 6.71 -22.03
CA ALA A 35 7.57 6.44 -20.62
C ALA A 35 8.42 7.41 -19.79
N GLU A 36 7.76 8.40 -19.17
CA GLU A 36 8.39 9.18 -18.10
C GLU A 36 8.79 8.23 -16.97
N ALA A 37 10.04 8.35 -16.52
CA ALA A 37 10.50 7.63 -15.35
C ALA A 37 9.75 8.18 -14.12
N LYS A 38 8.92 7.35 -13.47
CA LYS A 38 8.40 7.68 -12.15
C LYS A 38 9.57 8.05 -11.24
N ALA A 39 9.51 9.22 -10.62
CA ALA A 39 10.45 9.60 -9.57
C ALA A 39 10.46 8.51 -8.49
N LYS A 40 11.64 8.19 -7.95
CA LYS A 40 11.72 7.37 -6.73
C LYS A 40 11.03 8.13 -5.59
N PRO A 41 10.27 7.44 -4.70
CA PRO A 41 9.73 8.08 -3.51
C PRO A 41 10.87 8.58 -2.60
N THR A 42 10.65 9.69 -1.91
CA THR A 42 11.64 10.26 -0.99
C THR A 42 11.71 9.47 0.32
N ILE A 43 12.78 9.64 1.11
CA ILE A 43 12.85 9.04 2.45
C ILE A 43 11.68 9.52 3.34
N GLU A 44 11.30 10.80 3.27
CA GLU A 44 10.16 11.34 4.05
C GLU A 44 8.83 10.66 3.67
N GLU A 45 8.60 10.38 2.37
CA GLU A 45 7.43 9.62 1.92
C GLU A 45 7.45 8.17 2.41
N LEU A 46 8.63 7.53 2.46
CA LEU A 46 8.81 6.17 2.96
C LEU A 46 8.68 6.06 4.48
N GLU A 47 9.18 7.05 5.24
CA GLU A 47 8.99 7.15 6.69
C GLU A 47 7.51 7.29 7.04
N LYS A 48 6.79 8.13 6.29
CA LYS A 48 5.34 8.26 6.42
C LYS A 48 4.63 6.94 6.08
N ALA A 49 5.00 6.27 5.00
CA ALA A 49 4.42 4.99 4.62
C ALA A 49 4.66 3.89 5.68
N ALA A 50 5.86 3.82 6.26
CA ALA A 50 6.18 2.91 7.35
C ALA A 50 5.37 3.22 8.63
N ALA A 51 5.20 4.50 8.98
CA ALA A 51 4.37 4.92 10.10
C ALA A 51 2.87 4.60 9.90
N GLU A 52 2.34 4.80 8.69
CA GLU A 52 0.97 4.42 8.34
C GLU A 52 0.77 2.89 8.38
N ALA A 53 1.74 2.12 7.90
CA ALA A 53 1.72 0.66 7.95
C ALA A 53 1.84 0.09 9.37
N GLN A 54 2.69 0.68 10.22
CA GLN A 54 2.78 0.38 11.65
C GLN A 54 1.43 0.62 12.34
N LYS A 55 0.79 1.77 12.11
CA LYS A 55 -0.53 2.10 12.67
C LYS A 55 -1.60 1.09 12.23
N ALA A 56 -1.63 0.71 10.96
CA ALA A 56 -2.56 -0.28 10.45
C ALA A 56 -2.34 -1.67 11.07
N TYR A 57 -1.08 -2.07 11.31
CA TYR A 57 -0.74 -3.30 12.01
C TYR A 57 -1.21 -3.27 13.48
N ASP A 58 -0.97 -2.17 14.21
CA ASP A 58 -1.40 -2.04 15.61
C ASP A 58 -2.93 -2.05 15.75
N GLU A 59 -3.65 -1.39 14.83
CA GLU A 59 -5.12 -1.44 14.75
C GLU A 59 -5.63 -2.87 14.48
N ALA A 60 -4.99 -3.60 13.56
CA ALA A 60 -5.33 -5.00 13.28
C ALA A 60 -5.08 -5.91 14.50
N VAL A 61 -3.97 -5.74 15.22
CA VAL A 61 -3.65 -6.49 16.45
C VAL A 61 -4.64 -6.17 17.57
N ALA A 62 -5.03 -4.90 17.73
CA ALA A 62 -6.06 -4.50 18.68
C ALA A 62 -7.42 -5.13 18.35
N ALA A 63 -7.82 -5.14 17.07
CA ALA A 63 -9.03 -5.79 16.60
C ALA A 63 -8.99 -7.31 16.80
N GLN A 64 -7.86 -7.97 16.53
CA GLN A 64 -7.66 -9.39 16.81
C GLN A 64 -7.81 -9.70 18.31
N LYS A 65 -7.22 -8.88 19.19
CA LYS A 65 -7.34 -9.04 20.65
C LYS A 65 -8.79 -8.92 21.12
N ALA A 66 -9.54 -7.94 20.60
CA ALA A 66 -10.97 -7.79 20.90
C ALA A 66 -11.80 -8.99 20.38
N GLY A 67 -11.53 -9.45 19.16
CA GLY A 67 -12.18 -10.62 18.58
C GLY A 67 -11.88 -11.94 19.30
N TYR A 68 -10.71 -12.06 19.93
CA TYR A 68 -10.37 -13.24 20.75
C TYR A 68 -11.25 -13.36 21.98
N GLU A 69 -11.56 -12.27 22.68
CA GLU A 69 -12.48 -12.31 23.82
C GLU A 69 -13.92 -12.65 23.38
N VAL A 70 -14.36 -12.20 22.19
CA VAL A 70 -15.64 -12.61 21.59
C VAL A 70 -15.65 -14.12 21.28
N LEU A 71 -14.57 -14.65 20.68
CA LEU A 71 -14.44 -16.08 20.42
C LEU A 71 -14.48 -16.89 21.72
N LYS A 72 -13.72 -16.47 22.73
CA LYS A 72 -13.66 -17.10 24.05
C LYS A 72 -15.03 -17.10 24.76
N ALA A 73 -15.78 -16.00 24.67
CA ALA A 73 -17.13 -15.92 25.19
C ALA A 73 -18.12 -16.85 24.45
N ALA A 74 -17.95 -17.05 23.14
CA ALA A 74 -18.77 -17.99 22.36
C ALA A 74 -18.41 -19.47 22.61
N LEU A 75 -17.14 -19.77 22.89
CA LEU A 75 -16.66 -21.12 23.17
C LEU A 75 -16.90 -21.58 24.62
N SER A 76 -17.14 -20.66 25.56
CA SER A 76 -17.51 -20.94 26.95
C SER A 76 -18.77 -21.82 27.04
N ASP A 77 -18.88 -22.62 28.10
CA ASP A 77 -20.08 -23.45 28.37
C ASP A 77 -21.19 -22.64 29.08
N GLU A 78 -20.83 -21.46 29.60
CA GLU A 78 -21.72 -20.42 30.12
C GLU A 78 -22.33 -19.55 29.00
N ALA A 79 -21.89 -19.72 27.74
CA ALA A 79 -22.48 -19.04 26.59
C ALA A 79 -23.99 -19.34 26.52
N PRO A 80 -24.88 -18.35 26.26
CA PRO A 80 -26.32 -18.56 26.35
C PRO A 80 -26.88 -19.72 25.51
N LEU A 81 -26.31 -19.97 24.33
CA LEU A 81 -26.69 -21.09 23.47
C LEU A 81 -26.15 -22.44 23.98
N ALA A 82 -24.97 -22.48 24.59
CA ALA A 82 -24.42 -23.69 25.21
C ALA A 82 -25.23 -24.07 26.46
N VAL A 83 -25.61 -23.09 27.29
CA VAL A 83 -26.53 -23.26 28.43
C VAL A 83 -27.90 -23.76 27.96
N ALA A 84 -28.45 -23.18 26.88
CA ALA A 84 -29.72 -23.62 26.31
C ALA A 84 -29.64 -25.05 25.75
N ALA A 85 -28.57 -25.41 25.04
CA ALA A 85 -28.32 -26.75 24.54
C ALA A 85 -28.23 -27.78 25.68
N LYS A 86 -27.47 -27.46 26.75
CA LYS A 86 -27.36 -28.29 27.95
C LYS A 86 -28.71 -28.49 28.66
N ALA A 87 -29.51 -27.43 28.77
CA ALA A 87 -30.85 -27.50 29.36
C ALA A 87 -31.83 -28.31 28.48
N ALA A 88 -31.77 -28.17 27.16
CA ALA A 88 -32.57 -28.94 26.22
C ALA A 88 -32.17 -30.43 26.24
N ARG A 89 -30.86 -30.72 26.30
CA ARG A 89 -30.36 -32.09 26.41
C ARG A 89 -30.82 -32.76 27.70
N LYS A 90 -30.72 -32.08 28.85
CA LYS A 90 -31.26 -32.60 30.11
C LYS A 90 -32.75 -32.95 30.00
N LYS A 91 -33.57 -32.11 29.35
CA LYS A 91 -35.00 -32.42 29.12
C LYS A 91 -35.21 -33.67 28.25
N ALA A 92 -34.35 -33.90 27.25
CA ALA A 92 -34.38 -35.12 26.45
C ALA A 92 -33.99 -36.37 27.26
N ASP A 93 -32.95 -36.27 28.09
CA ASP A 93 -32.52 -37.36 28.96
C ASP A 93 -33.60 -37.69 30.03
N ASP A 94 -34.21 -36.66 30.64
CA ASP A 94 -35.32 -36.80 31.59
C ASP A 94 -36.57 -37.43 30.93
N ALA A 95 -36.90 -37.03 29.69
CA ALA A 95 -38.02 -37.61 28.93
C ALA A 95 -37.74 -39.06 28.48
N ALA A 96 -36.48 -39.39 28.17
CA ALA A 96 -36.07 -40.76 27.86
C ALA A 96 -36.23 -41.68 29.09
N ALA A 97 -35.84 -41.21 30.28
CA ALA A 97 -36.07 -41.93 31.53
C ALA A 97 -37.56 -42.14 31.82
N ALA A 98 -38.40 -41.12 31.59
CA ALA A 98 -39.85 -41.23 31.73
C ALA A 98 -40.46 -42.27 30.76
N LYS A 99 -39.96 -42.37 29.52
CA LYS A 99 -40.37 -43.41 28.57
C LYS A 99 -39.98 -44.80 29.05
N THR A 100 -38.77 -45.00 29.55
CA THR A 100 -38.34 -46.28 30.12
C THR A 100 -39.20 -46.70 31.31
N ALA A 101 -39.58 -45.77 32.19
CA ALA A 101 -40.49 -46.06 33.30
C ALA A 101 -41.91 -46.45 32.82
N ALA A 102 -42.43 -45.78 31.79
CA ALA A 102 -43.74 -46.11 31.22
C ALA A 102 -43.75 -47.47 30.50
N ASP A 103 -42.66 -47.84 29.81
CA ASP A 103 -42.51 -49.18 29.20
C ASP A 103 -42.44 -50.30 30.25
N GLN A 104 -41.80 -50.04 31.39
CA GLN A 104 -41.81 -50.95 32.52
C GLN A 104 -43.22 -51.11 33.07
N ALA A 105 -43.97 -50.02 33.25
CA ALA A 105 -45.37 -50.08 33.72
C ALA A 105 -46.29 -50.90 32.79
N VAL A 106 -46.10 -50.82 31.47
CA VAL A 106 -46.81 -51.70 30.49
C VAL A 106 -46.46 -53.17 30.71
N THR A 107 -45.17 -53.45 30.97
CA THR A 107 -44.69 -54.81 31.24
C THR A 107 -45.30 -55.36 32.53
N ASP A 108 -45.27 -54.57 33.61
CA ASP A 108 -45.79 -54.94 34.92
C ASP A 108 -47.31 -55.14 34.90
N ALA A 109 -48.06 -54.26 34.21
CA ALA A 109 -49.51 -54.40 34.05
C ALA A 109 -49.88 -55.69 33.29
N LYS A 110 -49.12 -56.05 32.24
CA LYS A 110 -49.33 -57.30 31.49
C LYS A 110 -48.99 -58.54 32.31
N VAL A 111 -47.95 -58.48 33.14
CA VAL A 111 -47.62 -59.55 34.10
C VAL A 111 -48.73 -59.68 35.15
N ALA A 112 -49.27 -58.58 35.69
CA ALA A 112 -50.36 -58.60 36.64
C ALA A 112 -51.65 -59.20 36.06
N LEU A 113 -52.03 -58.82 34.84
CA LEU A 113 -53.17 -59.39 34.12
C LEU A 113 -53.00 -60.92 33.89
N ALA A 114 -51.80 -61.35 33.50
CA ALA A 114 -51.49 -62.77 33.29
C ALA A 114 -51.39 -63.60 34.59
N ALA A 115 -51.23 -62.94 35.75
CA ALA A 115 -51.16 -63.57 37.07
C ALA A 115 -52.52 -63.74 37.76
N LEU A 116 -53.62 -63.28 37.16
CA LEU A 116 -54.97 -63.47 37.71
C LEU A 116 -55.33 -64.98 37.73
N PRO A 117 -55.86 -65.50 38.86
CA PRO A 117 -56.31 -66.89 38.93
C PRO A 117 -57.58 -67.13 38.09
N ASP A 118 -57.85 -68.38 37.74
CA ASP A 118 -59.08 -68.77 37.01
C ASP A 118 -60.37 -68.41 37.76
N THR A 119 -60.29 -68.22 39.08
CA THR A 119 -61.40 -67.78 39.95
C THR A 119 -61.56 -66.27 40.04
N ALA A 120 -60.72 -65.47 39.37
CA ALA A 120 -60.85 -64.02 39.35
C ALA A 120 -62.18 -63.60 38.70
N THR A 121 -62.85 -62.64 39.33
CA THR A 121 -64.12 -62.10 38.86
C THR A 121 -63.96 -61.30 37.57
N ASP A 122 -65.04 -61.18 36.80
CA ASP A 122 -65.06 -60.35 35.57
C ASP A 122 -64.67 -58.90 35.87
N ALA A 123 -64.98 -58.38 37.06
CA ALA A 123 -64.60 -57.04 37.51
C ALA A 123 -63.09 -56.89 37.71
N GLU A 124 -62.43 -57.86 38.38
CA GLU A 124 -60.97 -57.87 38.55
C GLU A 124 -60.24 -58.00 37.22
N ARG A 125 -60.77 -58.84 36.31
CA ARG A 125 -60.21 -59.00 34.97
C ARG A 125 -60.35 -57.73 34.13
N THR A 126 -61.52 -57.08 34.18
CA THR A 126 -61.77 -55.79 33.50
C THR A 126 -60.84 -54.68 34.00
N GLU A 127 -60.61 -54.57 35.31
CA GLU A 127 -59.71 -53.51 35.84
C GLU A 127 -58.24 -53.79 35.47
N ALA A 128 -57.81 -55.04 35.39
CA ALA A 128 -56.47 -55.39 34.93
C ALA A 128 -56.28 -55.13 33.42
N GLU A 129 -57.27 -55.42 32.58
CA GLU A 129 -57.27 -55.07 31.15
C GLU A 129 -57.25 -53.53 30.94
N LYS A 130 -58.01 -52.80 31.76
CA LYS A 130 -57.99 -51.34 31.79
C LYS A 130 -56.61 -50.80 32.22
N ALA A 131 -55.99 -51.38 33.25
CA ALA A 131 -54.65 -50.99 33.70
C ALA A 131 -53.58 -51.19 32.61
N VAL A 132 -53.67 -52.25 31.81
CA VAL A 132 -52.81 -52.43 30.62
C VAL A 132 -53.05 -51.32 29.60
N THR A 133 -54.32 -51.00 29.30
CA THR A 133 -54.71 -49.95 28.34
C THR A 133 -54.24 -48.55 28.77
N ASP A 134 -54.41 -48.24 30.06
CA ASP A 134 -53.96 -47.00 30.68
C ASP A 134 -52.42 -46.88 30.61
N ALA A 135 -51.69 -47.97 30.91
CA ALA A 135 -50.24 -48.02 30.82
C ALA A 135 -49.72 -47.87 29.37
N GLU A 136 -50.35 -48.53 28.40
CA GLU A 136 -49.98 -48.41 26.97
C GLU A 136 -50.20 -46.99 26.45
N THR A 137 -51.28 -46.34 26.89
CA THR A 137 -51.57 -44.93 26.57
C THR A 137 -50.52 -43.98 27.19
N ALA A 138 -50.10 -44.25 28.42
CA ALA A 138 -49.01 -43.51 29.08
C ALA A 138 -47.66 -43.71 28.36
N ALA A 139 -47.33 -44.94 27.96
CA ALA A 139 -46.11 -45.26 27.21
C ALA A 139 -46.08 -44.61 25.82
N ALA A 140 -47.21 -44.57 25.10
CA ALA A 140 -47.34 -43.85 23.84
C ALA A 140 -47.16 -42.33 24.03
N THR A 141 -47.75 -41.76 25.09
CA THR A 141 -47.59 -40.33 25.43
C THR A 141 -46.13 -39.99 25.75
N ALA A 142 -45.46 -40.83 26.54
CA ALA A 142 -44.04 -40.68 26.85
C ALA A 142 -43.14 -40.86 25.62
N ALA A 143 -43.54 -41.67 24.62
CA ALA A 143 -42.81 -41.82 23.36
C ALA A 143 -42.77 -40.51 22.58
N THR A 144 -43.92 -39.85 22.43
CA THR A 144 -44.04 -38.55 21.78
C THR A 144 -43.27 -37.48 22.54
N ALA A 145 -43.42 -37.41 23.87
CA ALA A 145 -42.69 -36.46 24.70
C ALA A 145 -41.16 -36.61 24.60
N LYS A 146 -40.67 -37.85 24.52
CA LYS A 146 -39.26 -38.15 24.27
C LYS A 146 -38.80 -37.63 22.90
N ALA A 147 -39.50 -37.98 21.82
CA ALA A 147 -39.14 -37.58 20.45
C ALA A 147 -39.13 -36.04 20.29
N ASP A 148 -40.11 -35.36 20.87
CA ASP A 148 -40.18 -33.89 20.92
C ASP A 148 -39.00 -33.26 21.66
N ALA A 149 -38.55 -33.88 22.75
CA ALA A 149 -37.43 -33.40 23.54
C ALA A 149 -36.08 -33.66 22.87
N GLU A 150 -35.89 -34.84 22.25
CA GLU A 150 -34.70 -35.17 21.44
C GLU A 150 -34.56 -34.24 20.23
N THR A 151 -35.67 -33.89 19.57
CA THR A 151 -35.69 -32.91 18.48
C THR A 151 -35.21 -31.53 18.96
N LYS A 152 -35.81 -31.01 20.04
CA LYS A 152 -35.42 -29.72 20.65
C LYS A 152 -33.97 -29.70 21.14
N ALA A 153 -33.47 -30.81 21.68
CA ALA A 153 -32.07 -30.94 22.08
C ALA A 153 -31.12 -30.89 20.88
N THR A 154 -31.49 -31.52 19.76
CA THR A 154 -30.73 -31.50 18.52
C THR A 154 -30.67 -30.11 17.89
N GLU A 155 -31.82 -29.42 17.83
CA GLU A 155 -31.92 -28.03 17.36
C GLU A 155 -31.06 -27.07 18.20
N ALA A 156 -31.17 -27.15 19.53
CA ALA A 156 -30.42 -26.30 20.45
C ALA A 156 -28.90 -26.55 20.39
N THR A 157 -28.48 -27.82 20.26
CA THR A 157 -27.07 -28.18 20.08
C THR A 157 -26.53 -27.62 18.76
N THR A 158 -27.28 -27.81 17.66
CA THR A 158 -26.91 -27.28 16.33
C THR A 158 -26.76 -25.76 16.36
N ALA A 159 -27.69 -25.03 16.99
CA ALA A 159 -27.61 -23.58 17.12
C ALA A 159 -26.39 -23.11 17.95
N SER A 160 -26.01 -23.87 18.99
CA SER A 160 -24.80 -23.60 19.78
C SER A 160 -23.53 -23.82 18.96
N ASP A 161 -23.45 -24.92 18.21
CA ASP A 161 -22.27 -25.25 17.40
C ASP A 161 -22.12 -24.30 16.20
N ASP A 162 -23.22 -23.93 15.54
CA ASP A 162 -23.22 -22.92 14.46
C ASP A 162 -22.71 -21.56 14.97
N ALA A 163 -23.09 -21.15 16.19
CA ALA A 163 -22.60 -19.92 16.80
C ALA A 163 -21.10 -19.99 17.15
N ARG A 164 -20.63 -21.13 17.68
CA ARG A 164 -19.19 -21.39 17.93
C ARG A 164 -18.38 -21.35 16.63
N VAL A 165 -18.88 -21.96 15.55
CA VAL A 165 -18.26 -21.94 14.21
C VAL A 165 -18.27 -20.54 13.60
N ALA A 166 -19.36 -19.77 13.76
CA ALA A 166 -19.44 -18.39 13.28
C ALA A 166 -18.42 -17.48 13.98
N ALA A 167 -18.27 -17.59 15.30
CA ALA A 167 -17.26 -16.86 16.07
C ALA A 167 -15.83 -17.24 15.64
N ALA A 168 -15.55 -18.53 15.45
CA ALA A 168 -14.24 -19.01 14.99
C ALA A 168 -13.89 -18.49 13.58
N ARG A 169 -14.87 -18.43 12.67
CA ARG A 169 -14.70 -17.86 11.32
C ARG A 169 -14.49 -16.34 11.35
N ALA A 170 -15.18 -15.62 12.25
CA ALA A 170 -14.93 -14.18 12.43
C ALA A 170 -13.50 -13.93 12.95
N TYR A 171 -13.04 -14.74 13.90
CA TYR A 171 -11.68 -14.62 14.44
C TYR A 171 -10.58 -14.96 13.42
N SER A 172 -10.78 -15.95 12.54
CA SER A 172 -9.79 -16.27 11.50
C SER A 172 -9.63 -15.17 10.43
N VAL A 173 -10.70 -14.39 10.17
CA VAL A 173 -10.60 -13.17 9.34
C VAL A 173 -9.71 -12.12 10.01
N LEU A 174 -9.81 -11.94 11.34
CA LEU A 174 -8.96 -11.02 12.09
C LEU A 174 -7.50 -11.49 12.13
N GLN A 175 -7.25 -12.79 12.30
CA GLN A 175 -5.90 -13.37 12.18
C GLN A 175 -5.29 -13.07 10.81
N LYS A 176 -6.07 -13.23 9.73
CA LYS A 176 -5.61 -12.90 8.38
C LYS A 176 -5.32 -11.40 8.23
N ALA A 177 -6.18 -10.51 8.74
CA ALA A 177 -5.97 -9.07 8.68
C ALA A 177 -4.64 -8.65 9.35
N VAL A 178 -4.28 -9.27 10.48
CA VAL A 178 -2.98 -9.06 11.14
C VAL A 178 -1.81 -9.55 10.29
N ALA A 179 -1.93 -10.71 9.64
CA ALA A 179 -0.89 -11.23 8.76
C ALA A 179 -0.69 -10.36 7.52
N ASP A 180 -1.78 -9.93 6.88
CA ASP A 180 -1.76 -9.05 5.70
C ASP A 180 -1.17 -7.66 6.08
N ALA A 181 -1.55 -7.10 7.23
CA ALA A 181 -1.00 -5.83 7.72
C ALA A 181 0.49 -5.93 8.11
N LEU A 182 0.92 -7.05 8.71
CA LEU A 182 2.32 -7.31 9.01
C LEU A 182 3.16 -7.38 7.73
N ALA A 183 2.66 -8.02 6.67
CA ALA A 183 3.36 -8.08 5.39
C ALA A 183 3.53 -6.69 4.76
N VAL A 184 2.50 -5.83 4.83
CA VAL A 184 2.59 -4.43 4.37
C VAL A 184 3.60 -3.64 5.20
N LYS A 185 3.58 -3.80 6.53
CA LYS A 185 4.55 -3.16 7.44
C LYS A 185 5.99 -3.58 7.11
N THR A 186 6.26 -4.88 7.01
CA THR A 186 7.59 -5.41 6.68
C THR A 186 8.08 -4.86 5.34
N ALA A 187 7.23 -4.84 4.31
CA ALA A 187 7.60 -4.28 3.00
C ALA A 187 7.88 -2.77 3.04
N ALA A 188 7.16 -2.01 3.87
CA ALA A 188 7.42 -0.58 4.08
C ALA A 188 8.73 -0.33 4.84
N ASP A 189 9.00 -1.11 5.89
CA ASP A 189 10.25 -1.05 6.66
C ASP A 189 11.46 -1.44 5.79
N GLU A 190 11.34 -2.50 4.97
CA GLU A 190 12.38 -2.92 4.02
C GLU A 190 12.63 -1.85 2.95
N ALA A 191 11.58 -1.22 2.41
CA ALA A 191 11.72 -0.14 1.44
C ALA A 191 12.41 1.09 2.04
N LEU A 192 12.05 1.46 3.28
CA LEU A 192 12.69 2.55 4.02
C LEU A 192 14.16 2.23 4.36
N ALA A 193 14.45 1.01 4.82
CA ALA A 193 15.82 0.56 5.09
C ALA A 193 16.68 0.62 3.82
N LYS A 194 16.18 0.09 2.70
CA LYS A 194 16.88 0.13 1.41
C LYS A 194 17.08 1.55 0.88
N ALA A 195 16.11 2.45 1.06
CA ALA A 195 16.28 3.85 0.68
C ALA A 195 17.35 4.55 1.55
N ARG A 196 17.38 4.25 2.85
CA ARG A 196 18.43 4.72 3.77
C ARG A 196 19.81 4.10 3.47
N GLU A 197 19.88 2.89 2.91
CA GLU A 197 21.14 2.31 2.39
C GLU A 197 21.55 2.89 1.03
N GLU A 198 20.60 3.25 0.17
CA GLU A 198 20.87 3.88 -1.14
C GLU A 198 21.28 5.36 -1.03
N GLU A 199 20.78 6.11 -0.03
CA GLU A 199 21.34 7.41 0.37
C GLU A 199 22.56 7.24 1.30
N GLY A 200 22.59 6.17 2.09
CA GLY A 200 23.63 5.78 3.04
C GLY A 200 24.85 5.10 2.41
N GLY A 201 25.45 5.73 1.39
CA GLY A 201 26.90 5.78 1.38
C GLY A 201 27.40 6.38 2.71
N PRO A 202 28.65 6.13 3.15
CA PRO A 202 29.13 6.74 4.39
C PRO A 202 28.89 8.25 4.36
N ASP A 203 28.41 8.84 5.46
CA ASP A 203 28.00 10.25 5.55
C ASP A 203 29.18 11.20 5.27
N CYS A 204 29.49 11.40 3.99
CA CYS A 204 30.64 12.16 3.56
C CYS A 204 30.33 13.65 3.69
N VAL A 205 30.77 14.22 4.81
CA VAL A 205 30.44 15.58 5.19
C VAL A 205 31.02 16.61 4.20
N PRO A 206 30.34 17.75 3.99
CA PRO A 206 30.92 18.88 3.27
C PRO A 206 32.25 19.31 3.91
N ALA A 207 33.31 19.34 3.11
CA ALA A 207 34.67 19.65 3.54
C ALA A 207 35.31 20.70 2.63
N ASP A 208 36.29 21.44 3.14
CA ASP A 208 37.07 22.39 2.33
C ASP A 208 38.10 21.67 1.44
N LEU A 209 37.62 20.85 0.51
CA LEU A 209 38.39 20.13 -0.49
C LEU A 209 37.92 20.59 -1.88
N ARG A 210 38.70 21.46 -2.53
CA ARG A 210 38.30 22.12 -3.80
C ARG A 210 39.00 21.52 -5.01
N ALA A 211 38.27 21.40 -6.12
CA ALA A 211 38.72 20.87 -7.41
C ALA A 211 38.61 21.96 -8.50
N THR A 212 39.65 22.77 -8.70
CA THR A 212 39.59 23.96 -9.56
C THR A 212 40.23 23.70 -10.93
N VAL A 213 39.43 23.81 -12.00
CA VAL A 213 39.90 23.79 -13.39
C VAL A 213 40.58 25.11 -13.77
N SER A 214 41.69 25.03 -14.51
CA SER A 214 42.45 26.18 -15.01
C SER A 214 43.09 25.89 -16.37
N GLY A 215 43.14 26.89 -17.25
CA GLY A 215 43.76 26.76 -18.59
C GLY A 215 42.93 26.01 -19.63
N LEU A 216 41.67 25.67 -19.35
CA LEU A 216 40.75 25.15 -20.38
C LEU A 216 40.47 26.27 -21.41
N PRO A 217 40.66 26.03 -22.72
CA PRO A 217 40.32 27.02 -23.74
C PRO A 217 38.80 27.13 -23.89
N SER A 218 38.31 28.33 -24.20
CA SER A 218 36.88 28.58 -24.46
C SER A 218 36.32 27.83 -25.68
N SER A 219 37.18 27.27 -26.54
CA SER A 219 36.74 26.34 -27.59
C SER A 219 37.79 25.28 -27.91
N VAL A 220 37.33 24.07 -28.24
CA VAL A 220 38.13 22.94 -28.72
C VAL A 220 37.71 22.62 -30.15
N VAL A 221 38.68 22.43 -31.05
CA VAL A 221 38.42 22.11 -32.46
C VAL A 221 38.49 20.61 -32.66
N ALA A 222 37.53 20.03 -33.40
CA ALA A 222 37.51 18.62 -33.78
C ALA A 222 38.82 18.24 -34.50
N GLY A 223 39.43 17.13 -34.09
CA GLY A 223 40.73 16.67 -34.57
C GLY A 223 41.94 17.28 -33.86
N THR A 224 41.73 18.11 -32.84
CA THR A 224 42.81 18.70 -32.03
C THR A 224 42.84 18.13 -30.61
N SER A 225 43.95 18.35 -29.91
CA SER A 225 44.09 18.05 -28.49
C SER A 225 44.48 19.31 -27.72
N THR A 226 43.81 19.57 -26.61
CA THR A 226 44.16 20.64 -25.67
C THR A 226 44.62 20.06 -24.33
N THR A 227 45.41 20.81 -23.56
CA THR A 227 45.86 20.44 -22.22
C THR A 227 45.53 21.56 -21.24
N PHE A 228 44.96 21.20 -20.10
CA PHE A 228 44.57 22.08 -19.02
C PHE A 228 44.90 21.43 -17.67
N SER A 229 44.70 22.13 -16.55
CA SER A 229 45.06 21.63 -15.21
C SER A 229 43.88 21.69 -14.25
N LEU A 230 43.64 20.58 -13.55
CA LEU A 230 42.72 20.47 -12.42
C LEU A 230 43.55 20.47 -11.13
N ARG A 231 43.38 21.51 -10.31
CA ARG A 231 44.04 21.63 -9.00
C ARG A 231 43.12 21.11 -7.92
N VAL A 232 43.56 20.08 -7.20
CA VAL A 232 42.87 19.59 -6.00
C VAL A 232 43.59 20.11 -4.77
N LYS A 233 42.90 20.89 -3.94
CA LYS A 233 43.45 21.53 -2.73
C LYS A 233 42.69 21.10 -1.48
N ASN A 234 43.41 20.50 -0.54
CA ASN A 234 42.93 20.28 0.82
C ASN A 234 43.09 21.58 1.63
N GLY A 235 41.98 22.26 1.90
CA GLY A 235 41.90 23.41 2.81
C GLY A 235 41.49 23.03 4.24
N THR A 236 41.23 21.75 4.52
CA THR A 236 40.94 21.27 5.88
C THR A 236 42.20 21.30 6.76
N ALA A 237 42.00 21.26 8.09
CA ALA A 237 43.07 21.21 9.07
C ALA A 237 43.72 19.82 9.23
N GLN A 238 43.18 18.78 8.57
CA GLN A 238 43.63 17.40 8.71
C GLN A 238 44.34 16.87 7.45
N THR A 239 45.12 15.79 7.61
CA THR A 239 45.62 15.03 6.47
C THR A 239 44.53 14.07 6.02
N LEU A 240 44.23 14.07 4.72
CA LEU A 240 43.27 13.17 4.10
C LEU A 240 44.03 11.95 3.55
N ASP A 241 43.61 10.73 3.88
CA ASP A 241 44.41 9.53 3.55
C ASP A 241 44.29 9.07 2.10
N ALA A 242 43.07 9.05 1.55
CA ALA A 242 42.82 8.69 0.17
C ALA A 242 41.93 9.74 -0.47
N VAL A 243 42.56 10.70 -1.16
CA VAL A 243 41.85 11.70 -1.98
C VAL A 243 41.63 11.15 -3.38
N THR A 244 40.40 11.31 -3.87
CA THR A 244 39.97 10.99 -5.23
C THR A 244 39.41 12.25 -5.87
N THR A 245 39.58 12.41 -7.18
CA THR A 245 38.92 13.48 -7.95
C THR A 245 38.15 12.90 -9.11
N TYR A 246 36.94 13.38 -9.31
CA TYR A 246 36.13 13.09 -10.48
C TYR A 246 36.49 14.08 -11.60
N ALA A 247 36.65 13.59 -12.82
CA ALA A 247 36.85 14.46 -13.99
C ALA A 247 36.16 13.87 -15.22
N TYR A 248 35.08 14.53 -15.67
CA TYR A 248 34.30 14.11 -16.84
C TYR A 248 34.17 15.25 -17.86
N VAL A 249 34.00 14.88 -19.14
CA VAL A 249 33.69 15.82 -20.22
C VAL A 249 32.34 15.43 -20.78
N HIS A 250 31.35 16.29 -20.60
CA HIS A 250 30.06 16.19 -21.27
C HIS A 250 29.99 17.21 -22.40
N THR A 251 29.43 16.80 -23.52
CA THR A 251 29.33 17.53 -24.77
C THR A 251 28.00 17.20 -25.45
N THR A 252 27.46 18.19 -26.14
CA THR A 252 26.22 18.05 -26.90
C THR A 252 26.39 18.55 -28.33
N ASP A 253 25.40 18.32 -29.18
CA ASP A 253 25.21 19.15 -30.38
C ASP A 253 24.85 20.61 -30.00
N THR A 254 24.73 21.49 -31.00
CA THR A 254 24.39 22.91 -30.81
C THR A 254 23.01 23.14 -30.17
N THR A 255 22.11 22.14 -30.17
CA THR A 255 20.78 22.24 -29.57
C THR A 255 20.78 21.95 -28.07
N GLY A 256 21.83 21.31 -27.55
CA GLY A 256 21.87 20.82 -26.16
C GLY A 256 21.15 19.48 -25.95
N LEU A 257 20.46 18.94 -26.96
CA LEU A 257 19.55 17.80 -26.80
C LEU A 257 20.17 16.43 -27.12
N LYS A 258 21.32 16.40 -27.82
CA LYS A 258 21.99 15.15 -28.20
C LYS A 258 23.41 15.11 -27.67
N THR A 259 23.70 14.13 -26.83
CA THR A 259 25.03 13.85 -26.29
C THR A 259 26.03 13.47 -27.39
N THR A 260 27.25 14.00 -27.30
CA THR A 260 28.33 13.81 -28.27
C THR A 260 29.64 13.28 -27.65
N ASP A 261 29.58 12.85 -26.39
CA ASP A 261 30.71 12.47 -25.51
C ASP A 261 31.60 11.36 -26.09
N GLN A 262 31.05 10.47 -26.92
CA GLN A 262 31.81 9.44 -27.63
C GLN A 262 32.91 9.99 -28.57
N TYR A 263 32.92 11.30 -28.83
CA TYR A 263 33.94 11.99 -29.63
C TYR A 263 35.01 12.70 -28.78
N MET A 264 34.94 12.59 -27.45
CA MET A 264 35.80 13.30 -26.50
C MET A 264 36.60 12.31 -25.65
N HIS A 265 37.93 12.33 -25.80
CA HIS A 265 38.83 11.46 -25.05
C HIS A 265 39.57 12.28 -24.00
N LEU A 266 39.17 12.13 -22.73
CA LEU A 266 39.87 12.74 -21.60
C LEU A 266 40.98 11.81 -21.08
N GLN A 267 42.16 12.38 -20.93
CA GLN A 267 43.34 11.71 -20.37
C GLN A 267 43.92 12.53 -19.23
N TRP A 268 44.59 11.88 -18.29
CA TRP A 268 45.17 12.51 -17.11
C TRP A 268 46.64 12.12 -16.90
N SER A 269 47.36 12.97 -16.17
CA SER A 269 48.73 12.74 -15.71
C SER A 269 49.00 13.57 -14.45
N THR A 270 49.81 13.07 -13.52
CA THR A 270 50.22 13.78 -12.29
C THR A 270 51.73 13.76 -12.13
N ALA A 271 52.28 14.50 -11.16
CA ALA A 271 53.70 14.40 -10.82
C ALA A 271 54.10 12.97 -10.35
N ALA A 272 53.17 12.25 -9.70
CA ALA A 272 53.37 10.86 -9.26
C ALA A 272 53.18 9.84 -10.40
N SER A 273 52.30 10.12 -11.37
CA SER A 273 52.13 9.31 -12.58
C SER A 273 52.31 10.18 -13.85
N PRO A 274 53.56 10.42 -14.29
CA PRO A 274 53.89 11.37 -15.35
C PRO A 274 53.59 10.87 -16.78
N LYS A 275 53.02 9.66 -16.92
CA LYS A 275 52.52 9.15 -18.20
C LYS A 275 51.07 9.61 -18.40
N TRP A 276 50.62 9.67 -19.66
CA TRP A 276 49.22 9.92 -19.97
C TRP A 276 48.40 8.64 -19.84
N HIS A 277 47.40 8.68 -18.97
CA HIS A 277 46.43 7.61 -18.76
C HIS A 277 45.07 8.05 -19.30
N ALA A 278 44.28 7.13 -19.86
CA ALA A 278 42.87 7.41 -20.07
C ALA A 278 42.18 7.61 -18.72
N VAL A 279 41.21 8.53 -18.65
CA VAL A 279 40.31 8.59 -17.50
C VAL A 279 39.47 7.30 -17.47
N PRO A 280 39.33 6.62 -16.31
CA PRO A 280 38.56 5.38 -16.20
C PRO A 280 37.04 5.61 -16.39
N LYS A 281 36.28 4.52 -16.47
CA LYS A 281 34.83 4.55 -16.77
C LYS A 281 33.96 5.08 -15.63
N ASP A 282 34.45 5.03 -14.41
CA ASP A 282 33.90 5.67 -13.20
C ASP A 282 34.33 7.14 -13.08
N HIS A 283 35.22 7.60 -13.97
CA HIS A 283 35.78 8.95 -14.05
C HIS A 283 36.56 9.41 -12.81
N GLN A 284 36.89 8.48 -11.91
CA GLN A 284 37.64 8.73 -10.68
C GLN A 284 39.14 8.61 -10.89
N ILE A 285 39.90 9.59 -10.40
CA ILE A 285 41.36 9.63 -10.43
C ILE A 285 41.86 9.62 -8.99
N GLY A 286 42.49 8.54 -8.56
CA GLY A 286 43.10 8.42 -7.24
C GLY A 286 44.36 9.28 -7.12
N LEU A 287 44.40 10.16 -6.12
CA LEU A 287 45.51 11.08 -5.86
C LEU A 287 46.35 10.69 -4.64
N GLY A 288 45.81 9.80 -3.79
CA GLY A 288 46.44 9.34 -2.56
C GLY A 288 46.35 10.35 -1.42
N ALA A 289 47.28 10.29 -0.47
CA ALA A 289 47.21 11.10 0.75
C ALA A 289 47.58 12.58 0.49
N LEU A 290 46.75 13.50 1.00
CA LEU A 290 46.93 14.95 0.86
C LEU A 290 46.94 15.64 2.23
N LYS A 291 48.09 16.18 2.61
CA LYS A 291 48.28 16.88 3.90
C LYS A 291 47.40 18.12 4.01
N ALA A 292 47.11 18.55 5.24
CA ALA A 292 46.43 19.82 5.52
C ALA A 292 47.08 20.99 4.77
N GLY A 293 46.27 21.84 4.14
CA GLY A 293 46.71 22.99 3.33
C GLY A 293 47.38 22.65 1.98
N ALA A 294 47.68 21.37 1.70
CA ALA A 294 48.41 20.97 0.50
C ALA A 294 47.51 20.93 -0.75
N GLN A 295 48.15 21.00 -1.91
CA GLN A 295 47.50 20.89 -3.21
C GLN A 295 48.28 19.95 -4.14
N THR A 296 47.58 19.34 -5.09
CA THR A 296 48.16 18.55 -6.18
C THR A 296 47.51 18.97 -7.49
N ASP A 297 48.29 18.98 -8.57
CA ASP A 297 47.84 19.36 -9.91
C ASP A 297 47.75 18.13 -10.80
N VAL A 298 46.54 17.85 -11.30
CA VAL A 298 46.25 16.85 -12.32
C VAL A 298 46.26 17.55 -13.67
N LYS A 299 47.20 17.18 -14.54
CA LYS A 299 47.20 17.61 -15.94
C LYS A 299 46.15 16.80 -16.68
N LEU A 300 45.23 17.49 -17.35
CA LEU A 300 44.18 16.89 -18.16
C LEU A 300 44.42 17.21 -19.63
N ARG A 301 44.31 16.20 -20.49
CA ARG A 301 44.38 16.35 -21.95
C ARG A 301 43.06 15.89 -22.55
N LEU A 302 42.37 16.79 -23.24
CA LEU A 302 41.15 16.50 -23.97
C LEU A 302 41.50 16.43 -25.47
N THR A 303 41.30 15.27 -26.07
CA THR A 303 41.40 15.06 -27.52
C THR A 303 39.99 14.95 -28.10
N ALA A 304 39.65 15.82 -29.04
CA ALA A 304 38.40 15.74 -29.79
C ALA A 304 38.63 14.98 -31.10
N ASP A 305 37.80 13.99 -31.40
CA ASP A 305 37.82 13.27 -32.67
C ASP A 305 37.67 14.25 -33.86
N ALA A 306 38.29 13.96 -35.01
CA ALA A 306 38.14 14.77 -36.24
C ALA A 306 36.68 14.83 -36.75
N LYS A 307 35.87 13.83 -36.37
CA LYS A 307 34.43 13.71 -36.66
C LYS A 307 33.52 14.32 -35.59
N ALA A 308 34.07 14.97 -34.55
CA ALA A 308 33.26 15.62 -33.53
C ALA A 308 32.39 16.75 -34.16
N PRO A 309 31.06 16.74 -33.98
CA PRO A 309 30.19 17.80 -34.47
C PRO A 309 30.43 19.10 -33.69
N ALA A 310 30.03 20.23 -34.28
CA ALA A 310 29.98 21.49 -33.54
C ALA A 310 28.88 21.44 -32.46
N GLY A 311 29.11 22.10 -31.33
CA GLY A 311 28.18 22.07 -30.21
C GLY A 311 28.77 22.60 -28.90
N ASN A 312 28.17 22.23 -27.78
CA ASN A 312 28.52 22.73 -26.46
C ASN A 312 29.33 21.67 -25.70
N GLY A 313 30.14 22.11 -24.74
CA GLY A 313 30.94 21.25 -23.88
C GLY A 313 31.07 21.81 -22.48
N VAL A 314 31.21 20.92 -21.51
CA VAL A 314 31.45 21.24 -20.12
C VAL A 314 32.37 20.17 -19.52
N VAL A 315 33.39 20.63 -18.79
CA VAL A 315 34.18 19.77 -17.91
C VAL A 315 33.52 19.80 -16.54
N LEU A 316 33.16 18.63 -16.02
CA LEU A 316 32.61 18.44 -14.68
C LEU A 316 33.70 17.89 -13.77
N THR A 317 33.94 18.52 -12.62
CA THR A 317 34.96 18.08 -11.66
C THR A 317 34.46 18.13 -10.22
N SER A 318 34.89 17.18 -9.40
CA SER A 318 34.73 17.23 -7.94
C SER A 318 35.94 16.59 -7.26
N ALA A 319 36.05 16.75 -5.95
CA ALA A 319 37.04 16.03 -5.15
C ALA A 319 36.44 15.58 -3.83
N GLU A 320 36.83 14.38 -3.44
CA GLU A 320 36.35 13.64 -2.27
C GLU A 320 37.52 12.95 -1.58
N TYR A 321 37.33 12.55 -0.33
CA TYR A 321 38.30 11.76 0.41
C TYR A 321 37.62 10.68 1.25
N VAL A 322 38.37 9.60 1.50
CA VAL A 322 38.08 8.62 2.55
C VAL A 322 39.32 8.45 3.42
N ASN A 323 39.15 8.48 4.73
CA ASN A 323 40.20 8.25 5.73
C ASN A 323 40.21 6.79 6.20
N LYS A 324 41.33 6.34 6.78
CA LYS A 324 41.45 4.96 7.28
C LYS A 324 40.54 4.61 8.45
N ASP A 325 39.99 5.61 9.14
CA ASP A 325 38.99 5.45 10.21
C ASP A 325 37.54 5.35 9.68
N GLY A 326 37.34 5.43 8.36
CA GLY A 326 36.02 5.43 7.72
C GLY A 326 35.38 6.81 7.59
N SER A 327 35.98 7.88 8.14
CA SER A 327 35.49 9.24 7.91
C SER A 327 35.73 9.66 6.45
N CYS A 328 34.77 10.37 5.86
CA CYS A 328 34.86 10.82 4.47
C CYS A 328 34.24 12.20 4.29
N GLY A 329 34.45 12.80 3.12
CA GLY A 329 33.92 14.12 2.80
C GLY A 329 34.41 14.67 1.48
N GLY A 330 33.91 15.84 1.09
CA GLY A 330 34.26 16.48 -0.18
C GLY A 330 33.49 17.78 -0.41
N ALA A 331 33.58 18.33 -1.61
CA ALA A 331 32.68 19.39 -2.03
C ALA A 331 31.35 18.77 -2.53
N PRO A 332 30.20 19.04 -1.89
CA PRO A 332 28.91 18.52 -2.36
C PRO A 332 28.48 19.26 -3.63
N GLY A 333 28.76 18.65 -4.79
CA GLY A 333 28.44 19.18 -6.11
C GLY A 333 29.55 18.92 -7.12
N MET A 334 29.26 19.18 -8.40
CA MET A 334 30.27 19.20 -9.46
C MET A 334 30.53 20.64 -9.89
N ASP A 335 31.78 21.08 -9.76
CA ASP A 335 32.26 22.31 -10.41
C ASP A 335 32.19 22.10 -11.94
N THR A 336 31.70 23.12 -12.66
CA THR A 336 31.49 23.04 -14.11
C THR A 336 32.27 24.14 -14.83
N THR A 337 33.01 23.78 -15.87
CA THR A 337 33.72 24.74 -16.74
C THR A 337 33.34 24.52 -18.20
N ALA A 338 32.65 25.49 -18.80
CA ALA A 338 32.12 25.39 -20.15
C ALA A 338 33.15 25.71 -21.26
N PHE A 339 32.97 25.10 -22.43
CA PHE A 339 33.69 25.38 -23.67
C PHE A 339 32.81 25.09 -24.90
N THR A 340 33.18 25.58 -26.08
CA THR A 340 32.49 25.28 -27.34
C THR A 340 33.25 24.23 -28.15
N VAL A 341 32.55 23.23 -28.69
CA VAL A 341 33.11 22.31 -29.70
C VAL A 341 32.96 22.93 -31.09
N LYS A 342 34.06 23.08 -31.81
CA LYS A 342 34.08 23.56 -33.21
C LYS A 342 34.35 22.38 -34.14
N ALA A 343 33.54 22.23 -35.19
CA ALA A 343 33.79 21.25 -36.24
C ALA A 343 35.11 21.53 -36.97
N ALA A 344 35.71 20.47 -37.54
CA ALA A 344 36.94 20.55 -38.29
C ALA A 344 36.75 21.43 -39.55
N GLY A 345 37.75 22.27 -39.86
CA GLY A 345 37.76 23.10 -41.07
C GLY A 345 37.20 24.53 -40.92
N SER A 346 36.74 24.95 -39.74
CA SER A 346 36.24 26.32 -39.49
C SER A 346 37.33 27.41 -39.41
N GLY A 347 38.39 27.33 -40.23
CA GLY A 347 39.57 28.19 -40.10
C GLY A 347 40.48 28.31 -41.32
N THR A 348 40.05 29.11 -42.31
CA THR A 348 40.96 29.82 -43.23
C THR A 348 40.52 31.28 -43.35
N GLY A 349 40.91 32.09 -42.37
CA GLY A 349 40.95 33.54 -42.55
C GLY A 349 42.21 33.90 -43.34
N THR A 350 42.05 34.35 -44.59
CA THR A 350 43.15 34.92 -45.38
C THR A 350 42.73 36.32 -45.86
N THR A 351 43.64 37.26 -45.69
CA THR A 351 43.46 38.69 -45.99
C THR A 351 43.52 39.02 -47.49
N GLY A 352 42.63 39.92 -47.93
CA GLY A 352 42.86 40.85 -49.06
C GLY A 352 42.13 40.55 -50.37
N GLY A 353 41.57 41.59 -51.00
CA GLY A 353 41.15 41.57 -52.41
C GLY A 353 39.79 42.19 -52.73
N SER A 354 39.80 43.45 -53.15
CA SER A 354 38.67 44.25 -53.68
C SER A 354 37.83 43.57 -54.80
N GLY A 355 36.51 43.83 -54.86
CA GLY A 355 35.63 43.40 -55.97
C GLY A 355 34.16 43.87 -55.88
N THR A 356 33.84 44.95 -56.58
CA THR A 356 32.58 45.75 -56.60
C THR A 356 31.26 45.06 -57.04
N GLY A 357 30.13 45.46 -56.42
CA GLY A 357 28.78 45.54 -57.04
C GLY A 357 27.77 44.41 -56.68
N GLY A 358 26.48 44.67 -56.37
CA GLY A 358 25.76 45.94 -56.19
C GLY A 358 24.30 45.75 -55.69
N THR A 359 23.72 46.82 -55.12
CA THR A 359 22.27 47.17 -54.89
C THR A 359 21.17 46.10 -55.04
N THR A 360 20.25 45.93 -54.09
CA THR A 360 19.08 46.82 -53.77
C THR A 360 18.48 46.36 -52.41
N GLY A 361 18.19 47.16 -51.37
CA GLY A 361 17.17 48.21 -51.21
C GLY A 361 15.78 47.61 -50.86
N SER A 362 15.00 47.98 -49.83
CA SER A 362 15.06 48.95 -48.72
C SER A 362 14.16 48.44 -47.56
N THR A 363 14.55 48.55 -46.29
CA THR A 363 14.16 49.59 -45.28
C THR A 363 12.65 49.76 -45.01
N GLY A 364 12.26 49.64 -43.73
CA GLY A 364 10.95 50.05 -43.22
C GLY A 364 10.85 49.83 -41.69
N ASP A 365 11.05 50.89 -40.92
CA ASP A 365 11.00 50.92 -39.45
C ASP A 365 10.11 52.09 -38.97
N THR A 366 9.79 52.20 -37.67
CA THR A 366 8.86 53.18 -37.02
C THR A 366 7.37 53.12 -37.43
N GLY A 367 6.37 53.41 -36.58
CA GLY A 367 6.35 53.72 -35.13
C GLY A 367 5.09 54.53 -34.70
N SER A 368 4.47 54.22 -33.53
CA SER A 368 3.42 54.97 -32.78
C SER A 368 2.08 55.33 -33.51
N THR A 369 0.87 55.27 -32.93
CA THR A 369 0.36 56.07 -31.78
C THR A 369 -1.13 55.71 -31.49
N GLY A 370 -1.63 55.92 -30.25
CA GLY A 370 -3.08 55.97 -29.91
C GLY A 370 -3.56 54.77 -29.07
N SER A 371 -3.82 54.81 -27.75
CA SER A 371 -4.41 55.79 -26.80
C SER A 371 -5.93 55.66 -26.60
N THR A 372 -6.34 55.47 -25.33
CA THR A 372 -7.70 55.64 -24.73
C THR A 372 -8.83 54.72 -25.26
N GLY A 373 -9.75 54.17 -24.44
CA GLY A 373 -9.84 54.15 -22.98
C GLY A 373 -11.11 53.45 -22.45
N SER A 374 -10.97 52.83 -21.26
CA SER A 374 -11.86 52.86 -20.08
C SER A 374 -13.37 52.53 -20.15
N THR A 375 -13.76 51.40 -19.55
CA THR A 375 -14.91 51.12 -18.63
C THR A 375 -15.08 49.58 -18.52
N GLY A 376 -15.46 48.93 -17.41
CA GLY A 376 -15.76 49.36 -16.04
C GLY A 376 -17.16 48.89 -15.57
N THR A 377 -17.24 47.95 -14.60
CA THR A 377 -18.33 47.73 -13.57
C THR A 377 -18.79 46.27 -13.34
N SER A 378 -18.93 45.90 -12.05
CA SER A 378 -19.72 44.81 -11.42
C SER A 378 -19.45 43.32 -11.78
N GLY A 379 -19.60 42.34 -10.87
CA GLY A 379 -19.84 42.41 -9.42
C GLY A 379 -20.78 41.32 -8.87
N GLN A 380 -20.36 40.59 -7.81
CA GLN A 380 -21.16 39.76 -6.88
C GLN A 380 -21.91 38.53 -7.47
N GLN A 381 -22.42 37.55 -6.71
CA GLN A 381 -22.05 36.87 -5.45
C GLN A 381 -23.05 35.70 -5.26
N ALA A 382 -22.70 34.57 -4.62
CA ALA A 382 -23.70 33.58 -4.19
C ALA A 382 -23.25 32.72 -3.00
N GLN A 383 -24.07 32.69 -1.95
CA GLN A 383 -24.00 31.77 -0.81
C GLN A 383 -25.45 31.51 -0.35
N GLY A 384 -25.77 30.29 0.08
CA GLY A 384 -27.12 29.97 0.55
C GLY A 384 -27.20 28.65 1.30
N SER A 385 -27.78 28.69 2.51
CA SER A 385 -28.18 27.53 3.31
C SER A 385 -29.51 27.85 3.96
N ALA A 386 -30.40 26.87 4.12
CA ALA A 386 -31.61 27.00 4.93
C ALA A 386 -32.05 25.64 5.49
N SER A 387 -32.51 25.66 6.73
CA SER A 387 -33.11 24.53 7.46
C SER A 387 -34.64 24.66 7.47
N GLY A 388 -35.36 23.59 7.79
CA GLY A 388 -36.81 23.61 8.00
C GLY A 388 -37.27 22.42 8.83
N ASP A 389 -38.12 22.69 9.82
CA ASP A 389 -38.56 21.77 10.88
C ASP A 389 -40.10 21.68 10.94
N ALA A 390 -40.64 20.86 11.87
CA ALA A 390 -42.06 20.66 12.26
C ALA A 390 -42.83 19.52 11.55
N SER A 391 -43.32 18.48 12.26
CA SER A 391 -44.57 18.41 13.08
C SER A 391 -45.82 18.09 12.21
N THR A 392 -46.80 17.23 12.53
CA THR A 392 -47.21 16.55 13.78
C THR A 392 -48.20 15.40 13.47
N GLY A 393 -48.41 14.46 14.41
CA GLY A 393 -49.75 13.96 14.74
C GLY A 393 -50.17 12.55 14.28
N GLY A 394 -50.59 11.71 15.24
CA GLY A 394 -51.25 10.42 15.01
C GLY A 394 -51.13 9.45 16.20
N GLY A 395 -52.12 9.44 17.10
CA GLY A 395 -52.15 8.55 18.27
C GLY A 395 -53.27 7.50 18.21
N LEU A 396 -53.48 6.80 19.35
CA LEU A 396 -54.40 5.67 19.57
C LEU A 396 -53.85 4.31 19.04
N ALA A 397 -53.91 3.18 19.77
CA ALA A 397 -54.46 2.91 21.10
C ALA A 397 -53.62 1.84 21.85
N SER A 398 -53.83 1.76 23.17
CA SER A 398 -53.18 0.79 24.07
C SER A 398 -54.08 -0.41 24.36
N THR A 399 -53.51 -1.62 24.27
CA THR A 399 -53.95 -2.82 25.00
C THR A 399 -52.70 -3.62 25.37
N GLY A 400 -52.48 -3.91 26.66
CA GLY A 400 -51.17 -4.36 27.16
C GLY A 400 -51.10 -5.76 27.76
N SER A 401 -49.94 -6.03 28.36
CA SER A 401 -49.55 -7.16 29.23
C SER A 401 -49.38 -8.55 28.56
N SER A 402 -48.39 -9.37 28.94
CA SER A 402 -47.55 -9.33 30.16
C SER A 402 -46.06 -9.56 29.89
N ASP A 403 -45.21 -9.01 30.76
CA ASP A 403 -43.75 -9.00 30.67
C ASP A 403 -43.07 -10.38 30.81
N ALA A 404 -42.16 -10.65 29.87
CA ALA A 404 -41.02 -11.55 30.05
C ALA A 404 -39.82 -11.10 29.18
N THR A 405 -39.70 -9.80 28.88
CA THR A 405 -38.63 -9.24 28.06
C THR A 405 -37.39 -8.93 28.89
N VAL A 406 -36.53 -9.93 29.05
CA VAL A 406 -35.11 -9.70 29.33
C VAL A 406 -34.52 -8.87 28.19
N PRO A 407 -33.77 -7.78 28.45
CA PRO A 407 -33.27 -6.93 27.38
C PRO A 407 -32.16 -7.63 26.59
N LEU A 408 -32.50 -8.22 25.44
CA LEU A 408 -31.57 -8.55 24.36
C LEU A 408 -31.09 -7.27 23.64
N GLY A 409 -30.60 -6.32 24.44
CA GLY A 409 -30.23 -4.95 24.07
C GLY A 409 -28.73 -4.67 24.15
N ILE A 410 -27.86 -5.70 24.16
CA ILE A 410 -26.40 -5.54 24.04
C ILE A 410 -25.85 -6.59 23.05
N ALA A 411 -26.12 -6.38 21.76
CA ALA A 411 -25.44 -7.06 20.66
C ALA A 411 -25.26 -6.14 19.43
N GLY A 412 -25.25 -4.81 19.65
CA GLY A 412 -25.27 -3.78 18.60
C GLY A 412 -24.29 -2.62 18.80
N ALA A 413 -23.26 -2.79 19.64
CA ALA A 413 -22.37 -1.70 20.07
C ALA A 413 -20.87 -1.93 19.83
N ALA A 414 -20.48 -2.94 19.04
CA ALA A 414 -19.07 -3.29 18.78
C ALA A 414 -18.74 -3.53 17.29
N ALA A 415 -19.57 -3.03 16.36
CA ALA A 415 -19.44 -3.26 14.92
C ALA A 415 -19.69 -2.01 14.05
N VAL A 416 -19.29 -0.83 14.55
CA VAL A 416 -19.51 0.48 13.88
C VAL A 416 -18.20 1.24 13.58
N ALA A 417 -17.05 0.68 13.95
CA ALA A 417 -15.74 1.22 13.56
C ALA A 417 -15.17 0.44 12.34
N LEU A 418 -14.95 1.17 11.23
CA LEU A 418 -14.12 0.84 10.04
C LEU A 418 -14.71 -0.02 8.89
N GLY A 419 -14.10 0.14 7.70
CA GLY A 419 -14.50 -0.41 6.39
C GLY A 419 -14.22 -1.91 6.15
N GLY A 420 -14.78 -2.58 5.13
CA GLY A 420 -15.78 -2.12 4.15
C GLY A 420 -15.57 -2.53 2.67
N ALA A 421 -16.36 -1.88 1.80
CA ALA A 421 -16.42 -1.92 0.33
C ALA A 421 -15.74 -3.10 -0.43
N ALA A 422 -16.53 -4.15 -0.72
CA ALA A 422 -16.61 -4.75 -2.07
C ALA A 422 -17.72 -5.81 -2.19
N VAL A 423 -18.92 -5.44 -2.66
CA VAL A 423 -19.92 -6.41 -3.18
C VAL A 423 -20.62 -5.84 -4.42
N LEU A 424 -20.13 -6.17 -5.64
CA LEU A 424 -20.88 -5.82 -6.87
C LEU A 424 -20.61 -6.69 -8.12
N VAL A 425 -20.17 -7.95 -8.02
CA VAL A 425 -20.11 -8.86 -9.19
C VAL A 425 -20.49 -10.33 -8.88
N VAL A 426 -21.74 -10.61 -8.46
CA VAL A 426 -22.39 -11.92 -8.73
C VAL A 426 -23.92 -11.75 -8.87
N ARG A 427 -24.41 -11.06 -9.92
CA ARG A 427 -25.85 -11.15 -10.26
C ARG A 427 -26.24 -10.87 -11.71
N ARG A 428 -25.62 -11.56 -12.67
CA ARG A 428 -26.24 -11.79 -13.99
C ARG A 428 -25.68 -13.03 -14.68
N ARG A 429 -26.59 -13.79 -15.33
CA ARG A 429 -26.36 -14.98 -16.19
C ARG A 429 -25.99 -16.30 -15.49
N ARG A 430 -26.96 -16.86 -14.77
CA ARG A 430 -27.34 -18.27 -14.95
C ARG A 430 -28.86 -18.38 -15.08
N ALA A 431 -29.33 -18.27 -16.32
CA ALA A 431 -30.70 -18.50 -16.76
C ALA A 431 -30.62 -18.76 -18.28
N GLY A 432 -31.06 -19.93 -18.74
CA GLY A 432 -30.87 -20.41 -20.11
C GLY A 432 -30.17 -21.77 -20.16
N ALA A 433 -30.93 -22.84 -19.88
CA ALA A 433 -30.54 -24.24 -20.09
C ALA A 433 -31.79 -25.16 -20.10
N GLU A 434 -32.79 -24.81 -20.91
CA GLU A 434 -33.88 -25.70 -21.36
C GLU A 434 -34.28 -25.28 -22.78
N ALA A 435 -33.67 -25.94 -23.77
CA ALA A 435 -33.95 -26.00 -25.22
C ALA A 435 -32.65 -26.41 -25.93
#